data_AF-A0A0J1GCR0-F1
#
_entry.id   AF-A0A0J1GCR0-F1
#
_cell.length_a   1.000
_cell.length_b   1.000
_cell.length_c   1.000
_cell.angle_alpha   90.00
_cell.angle_beta   90.00
_cell.angle_gamma   90.00
#
_symmetry.space_group_name_H-M   'P 1'
#
loop_
_entity.id
_entity.type
_entity.pdbx_description
1 polymer ?
#
loop_
_entity_poly.entity_id
_entity_poly.type
_entity_poly.pdbx_seq_one_letter_code
_entity_poly.pdbx_strand_id
1 'polypeptide(L)'
;MTSVNPTESNVMLTVETLDRPEAATDEWLRLGVRIVVSGRDGANSQAVLQQVLALFWPSAELYDFYATPYPRLPEATVLRIAFDLPASYAAGVSGIVQSIGGSGWTVDIYEDGEQAACWKPEHGALRPLCEHFHSAEINLIPSSHLAAFRKSAGPRLLQ
;
A
#
# COMPACT_ATOMS: atom_id res chain seq x y z
N MET A 1 -21.49 -70.52 -15.51
CA MET A 1 -21.90 -69.52 -16.53
C MET A 1 -22.73 -68.47 -15.83
N THR A 2 -22.12 -67.32 -15.61
CA THR A 2 -22.62 -66.15 -14.89
C THR A 2 -23.49 -65.34 -15.86
N SER A 3 -24.67 -64.89 -15.43
CA SER A 3 -25.46 -63.88 -16.15
C SER A 3 -25.85 -62.77 -15.19
N VAL A 4 -25.83 -61.57 -15.76
CA VAL A 4 -25.54 -60.26 -15.16
C VAL A 4 -26.84 -59.52 -14.89
N ASN A 5 -26.87 -58.68 -13.85
CA ASN A 5 -27.41 -57.31 -13.91
C ASN A 5 -27.10 -56.56 -12.60
N PRO A 6 -26.10 -55.65 -12.59
CA PRO A 6 -26.09 -54.53 -11.68
C PRO A 6 -26.88 -53.36 -12.28
N THR A 7 -27.76 -52.77 -11.47
CA THR A 7 -28.46 -51.52 -11.74
C THR A 7 -27.43 -50.40 -11.89
N GLU A 8 -27.30 -49.84 -13.09
CA GLU A 8 -26.54 -48.62 -13.32
C GLU A 8 -27.32 -47.41 -12.78
N SER A 9 -26.88 -46.89 -11.64
CA SER A 9 -27.24 -45.55 -11.19
C SER A 9 -26.52 -44.53 -12.08
N ASN A 10 -27.24 -43.99 -13.07
CA ASN A 10 -26.80 -42.78 -13.78
C ASN A 10 -26.91 -41.58 -12.85
N VAL A 11 -25.81 -41.27 -12.14
CA VAL A 11 -25.62 -39.97 -11.50
C VAL A 11 -25.23 -38.99 -12.59
N MET A 12 -26.21 -38.21 -13.04
CA MET A 12 -26.00 -37.10 -13.95
C MET A 12 -25.25 -36.00 -13.16
N LEU A 13 -23.93 -35.95 -13.30
CA LEU A 13 -23.13 -34.83 -12.80
C LEU A 13 -23.43 -33.62 -13.68
N THR A 14 -24.33 -32.75 -13.22
CA THR A 14 -24.45 -31.40 -13.76
C THR A 14 -23.13 -30.71 -13.47
N VAL A 15 -22.30 -30.53 -14.50
CA VAL A 15 -21.15 -29.63 -14.43
C VAL A 15 -21.75 -28.23 -14.38
N GLU A 16 -22.02 -27.74 -13.16
CA GLU A 16 -22.09 -26.31 -12.92
C GLU A 16 -20.78 -25.75 -13.47
N THR A 17 -20.92 -25.00 -14.55
CA THR A 17 -19.82 -24.28 -15.15
C THR A 17 -19.46 -23.24 -14.12
N LEU A 18 -18.54 -23.59 -13.21
CA LEU A 18 -17.92 -22.67 -12.27
C LEU A 18 -17.57 -21.43 -13.09
N ASP A 19 -18.21 -20.34 -12.72
CA ASP A 19 -17.97 -19.02 -13.28
C ASP A 19 -16.47 -18.89 -13.49
N ARG A 20 -16.08 -18.63 -14.73
CA ARG A 20 -14.71 -18.18 -15.00
C ARG A 20 -14.46 -17.07 -13.99
N PRO A 21 -13.38 -17.10 -13.19
CA PRO A 21 -13.04 -15.92 -12.43
C PRO A 21 -13.00 -14.78 -13.44
N GLU A 22 -13.87 -13.78 -13.24
CA GLU A 22 -13.73 -12.50 -13.92
C GLU A 22 -12.25 -12.17 -13.84
N ALA A 23 -11.63 -11.93 -15.00
CA ALA A 23 -10.24 -11.50 -15.03
C ALA A 23 -10.12 -10.40 -13.98
N ALA A 24 -9.35 -10.65 -12.91
CA ALA A 24 -9.18 -9.70 -11.83
C ALA A 24 -8.78 -8.40 -12.51
N THR A 25 -9.72 -7.46 -12.61
CA THR A 25 -9.44 -6.14 -13.15
C THR A 25 -8.31 -5.64 -12.29
N ASP A 26 -7.13 -5.39 -12.87
CA ASP A 26 -5.95 -4.95 -12.12
C ASP A 26 -6.38 -3.82 -11.17
N GLU A 27 -6.59 -4.16 -9.90
CA GLU A 27 -7.12 -3.22 -8.92
C GLU A 27 -5.96 -2.33 -8.55
N TRP A 28 -5.89 -1.17 -9.18
CA TRP A 28 -4.93 -0.15 -8.80
C TRP A 28 -5.26 0.33 -7.40
N LEU A 29 -4.23 0.59 -6.59
CA LEU A 29 -4.37 1.10 -5.23
C LEU A 29 -3.61 2.40 -5.10
N ARG A 30 -4.14 3.31 -4.28
CA ARG A 30 -3.36 4.47 -3.85
C ARG A 30 -2.67 4.17 -2.53
N LEU A 31 -1.35 4.23 -2.55
CA LEU A 31 -0.51 4.23 -1.35
C LEU A 31 -0.19 5.67 -0.98
N GLY A 32 -0.67 6.12 0.17
CA GLY A 32 -0.24 7.37 0.80
C GLY A 32 0.82 7.09 1.87
N VAL A 33 1.97 7.75 1.77
CA VAL A 33 3.06 7.65 2.75
C VAL A 33 3.32 9.05 3.31
N ARG A 34 3.14 9.22 4.61
CA ARG A 34 3.46 10.44 5.33
C ARG A 34 4.58 10.17 6.33
N ILE A 35 5.73 10.82 6.15
CA ILE A 35 6.93 10.62 6.98
C ILE A 35 7.32 11.97 7.59
N VAL A 36 7.57 11.99 8.89
CA VAL A 36 8.26 13.08 9.55
C VAL A 36 9.74 12.73 9.58
N VAL A 37 10.57 13.62 9.04
CA VAL A 37 12.02 13.50 8.96
C VAL A 37 12.65 14.52 9.89
N SER A 38 13.49 14.06 10.82
CA SER A 38 14.28 14.92 11.70
C SER A 38 15.43 15.58 10.95
N GLY A 39 15.74 16.81 11.34
CA GLY A 39 16.75 17.65 10.72
C GLY A 39 16.14 18.72 9.83
N ARG A 40 16.73 19.91 9.88
CA ARG A 40 16.28 21.09 9.14
C ARG A 40 16.86 21.17 7.73
N ASP A 41 17.90 20.41 7.44
CA ASP A 41 18.48 20.40 6.10
C ASP A 41 17.62 19.62 5.10
N GLY A 42 17.68 20.05 3.84
CA GLY A 42 17.02 19.33 2.75
C GLY A 42 17.67 17.98 2.44
N ALA A 43 18.89 17.72 2.95
CA ALA A 43 19.65 16.52 2.66
C ALA A 43 19.00 15.27 3.30
N ASN A 44 18.58 15.36 4.57
CA ASN A 44 17.91 14.27 5.26
C ASN A 44 16.58 13.90 4.58
N SER A 45 15.81 14.93 4.21
CA SER A 45 14.54 14.76 3.48
C SER A 45 14.76 14.09 2.12
N GLN A 46 15.81 14.51 1.39
CA GLN A 46 16.16 13.92 0.11
C GLN A 46 16.62 12.46 0.24
N ALA A 47 17.41 12.15 1.27
CA ALA A 47 17.87 10.79 1.54
C ALA A 47 16.69 9.84 1.85
N VAL A 48 15.74 10.27 2.68
CA VAL A 48 14.52 9.49 2.96
C VAL A 48 13.68 9.33 1.70
N LEU A 49 13.47 10.40 0.94
CA LEU A 49 12.70 10.35 -0.32
C LEU A 49 13.33 9.36 -1.30
N GLN A 50 14.65 9.38 -1.48
CA GLN A 50 15.35 8.45 -2.37
C GLN A 50 15.17 6.99 -1.96
N GLN A 51 15.19 6.69 -0.65
CA GLN A 51 14.95 5.33 -0.18
C GLN A 51 13.50 4.88 -0.42
N VAL A 52 12.52 5.74 -0.15
CA VAL A 52 11.11 5.45 -0.43
C VAL A 52 10.87 5.23 -1.92
N LEU A 53 11.43 6.09 -2.78
CA LEU A 53 11.33 5.92 -4.23
C LEU A 53 12.01 4.62 -4.67
N ALA A 54 13.20 4.29 -4.16
CA ALA A 54 13.87 3.05 -4.51
C ALA A 54 13.06 1.79 -4.17
N LEU A 55 12.27 1.83 -3.09
CA LEU A 55 11.41 0.72 -2.67
C LEU A 55 10.21 0.53 -3.60
N PHE A 56 9.54 1.61 -4.00
CA PHE A 56 8.25 1.51 -4.68
C PHE A 56 8.31 1.76 -6.19
N TRP A 57 9.27 2.57 -6.68
CA TRP A 57 9.38 2.92 -8.09
C TRP A 57 9.41 1.74 -9.08
N PRO A 58 10.02 0.58 -8.78
CA PRO A 58 10.00 -0.56 -9.69
C PRO A 58 8.59 -1.11 -9.98
N SER A 59 7.64 -0.87 -9.08
CA SER A 59 6.29 -1.42 -9.13
C SER A 59 5.20 -0.37 -8.90
N ALA A 60 5.52 0.92 -8.97
CA ALA A 60 4.59 2.00 -8.66
C ALA A 60 4.82 3.24 -9.51
N GLU A 61 3.73 3.95 -9.81
CA GLU A 61 3.77 5.28 -10.42
C GLU A 61 3.69 6.34 -9.34
N LEU A 62 4.63 7.30 -9.33
CA LEU A 62 4.57 8.44 -8.41
C LEU A 62 3.39 9.35 -8.78
N TYR A 63 2.44 9.49 -7.85
CA TYR A 63 1.23 10.27 -8.04
C TYR A 63 1.39 11.72 -7.59
N ASP A 64 1.89 11.94 -6.38
CA ASP A 64 2.01 13.27 -5.77
C ASP A 64 3.17 13.29 -4.75
N PHE A 65 3.80 14.45 -4.58
CA PHE A 65 4.87 14.64 -3.60
C PHE A 65 4.90 16.09 -3.10
N TYR A 66 5.04 16.24 -1.78
CA TYR A 66 5.33 17.52 -1.16
C TYR A 66 6.13 17.36 0.13
N ALA A 67 6.96 18.37 0.38
CA ALA A 67 7.77 18.52 1.58
C ALA A 67 7.47 19.87 2.24
N THR A 68 7.13 19.85 3.52
CA THR A 68 6.81 21.07 4.28
C THR A 68 7.35 20.99 5.70
N PRO A 69 7.76 22.10 6.33
CA PRO A 69 8.15 22.10 7.74
C PRO A 69 7.08 21.48 8.65
N TYR A 70 7.48 20.70 9.66
CA TYR A 70 6.57 20.05 10.58
C TYR A 70 6.28 20.94 11.79
N PRO A 71 5.05 21.45 11.98
CA PRO A 71 4.78 22.46 13.01
C PRO A 71 4.95 21.97 14.45
N ARG A 72 4.93 20.65 14.68
CA ARG A 72 5.04 20.06 16.02
C ARG A 72 6.48 19.76 16.43
N LEU A 73 7.43 19.80 15.49
CA LEU A 73 8.85 19.57 15.74
C LEU A 73 9.65 20.58 14.90
N PRO A 74 10.14 21.68 15.50
CA PRO A 74 10.70 22.85 14.80
C PRO A 74 11.89 22.58 13.87
N GLU A 75 12.48 21.39 13.93
CA GLU A 75 13.60 20.95 13.11
C GLU A 75 13.26 19.71 12.29
N ALA A 76 11.99 19.53 11.92
CA ALA A 76 11.57 18.41 11.11
C ALA A 76 10.81 18.85 9.87
N THR A 77 10.85 18.00 8.86
CA THR A 77 10.10 18.14 7.62
C THR A 77 9.10 17.00 7.51
N VAL A 78 7.88 17.30 7.10
CA VAL A 78 6.91 16.28 6.69
C VAL A 78 7.09 16.06 5.19
N LEU A 79 7.37 14.81 4.82
CA LEU A 79 7.24 14.31 3.46
C LEU A 79 5.88 13.64 3.34
N ARG A 80 5.14 13.99 2.30
CA ARG A 80 3.90 13.31 1.92
C ARG A 80 4.07 12.88 0.47
N ILE A 81 4.04 11.58 0.25
CA ILE A 81 4.34 10.91 -1.01
C ILE A 81 3.14 10.02 -1.32
N ALA A 82 2.64 10.05 -2.54
CA ALA A 82 1.56 9.18 -2.98
C ALA A 82 2.01 8.38 -4.21
N PHE A 83 1.67 7.10 -4.23
CA PHE A 83 1.93 6.19 -5.35
C PHE A 83 0.66 5.49 -5.82
N ASP A 84 0.63 5.17 -7.10
CA ASP A 84 -0.28 4.21 -7.70
C ASP A 84 0.41 2.88 -7.90
N LEU A 85 -0.18 1.81 -7.35
CA LEU A 85 0.39 0.46 -7.34
C LEU A 85 -0.56 -0.52 -8.04
N PRO A 86 -0.08 -1.34 -8.99
CA PRO A 86 -0.79 -2.50 -9.48
C PRO A 86 -0.56 -3.66 -8.49
N ALA A 87 -1.28 -3.63 -7.37
CA ALA A 87 -1.13 -4.62 -6.31
C ALA A 87 -2.49 -5.07 -5.81
N SER A 88 -2.61 -6.35 -5.44
CA SER A 88 -3.83 -6.83 -4.79
C SER A 88 -3.96 -6.20 -3.40
N TYR A 89 -5.14 -5.64 -3.11
CA TYR A 89 -5.46 -5.10 -1.77
C TYR A 89 -5.30 -6.14 -0.66
N ALA A 90 -5.38 -7.43 -1.01
CA ALA A 90 -5.20 -8.55 -0.10
C ALA A 90 -3.79 -8.66 0.48
N ALA A 91 -2.74 -8.14 -0.21
CA ALA A 91 -1.39 -8.07 0.37
C ALA A 91 -1.32 -7.05 1.53
N GLY A 92 -2.21 -6.07 1.51
CA GLY A 92 -2.47 -5.12 2.60
C GLY A 92 -1.31 -4.20 2.98
N VAL A 93 -1.56 -3.36 3.98
CA VAL A 93 -0.57 -2.39 4.46
C VAL A 93 0.61 -3.08 5.15
N SER A 94 0.43 -4.32 5.61
CA SER A 94 1.47 -5.16 6.20
C SER A 94 2.63 -5.45 5.25
N GLY A 95 2.36 -5.72 3.95
CA GLY A 95 3.42 -5.95 2.97
C GLY A 95 4.27 -4.70 2.75
N ILE A 96 3.62 -3.53 2.70
CA ILE A 96 4.29 -2.23 2.55
C ILE A 96 5.16 -1.92 3.77
N VAL A 97 4.64 -2.17 4.98
CA VAL A 97 5.39 -2.02 6.24
C VAL A 97 6.62 -2.92 6.27
N GLN A 98 6.49 -4.17 5.81
CA GLN A 98 7.63 -5.08 5.71
C GLN A 98 8.72 -4.57 4.75
N SER A 99 8.34 -3.97 3.62
CA SER A 99 9.30 -3.37 2.68
C SER A 99 10.00 -2.13 3.26
N ILE A 100 9.28 -1.30 4.02
CA ILE A 100 9.84 -0.11 4.68
C ILE A 100 10.72 -0.49 5.88
N GLY A 101 10.43 -1.62 6.53
CA GLY A 101 11.18 -2.15 7.66
C GLY A 101 10.93 -1.41 8.98
N GLY A 102 11.82 -1.62 9.93
CA GLY A 102 11.63 -1.19 11.33
C GLY A 102 10.74 -2.16 12.13
N SER A 103 10.51 -1.83 13.39
CA SER A 103 9.62 -2.61 14.29
C SER A 103 8.72 -1.68 15.11
N GLY A 104 7.67 -2.22 15.70
CA GLY A 104 6.72 -1.41 16.49
C GLY A 104 5.68 -0.65 15.65
N TRP A 105 5.41 -1.11 14.43
CA TRP A 105 4.28 -0.60 13.65
C TRP A 105 2.96 -1.02 14.27
N THR A 106 2.03 -0.08 14.38
CA THR A 106 0.61 -0.35 14.64
C THR A 106 -0.09 -0.42 13.30
N VAL A 107 -0.79 -1.53 13.03
CA VAL A 107 -1.56 -1.74 11.79
C VAL A 107 -3.03 -1.78 12.16
N ASP A 108 -3.81 -0.90 11.53
CA ASP A 108 -5.25 -0.76 11.73
C ASP A 108 -5.96 -1.08 10.41
N ILE A 109 -6.99 -1.92 10.48
CA ILE A 109 -7.88 -2.25 9.35
C ILE A 109 -9.27 -1.77 9.74
N TYR A 110 -9.81 -0.82 8.98
CA TYR A 110 -11.11 -0.20 9.24
C TYR A 110 -12.26 -1.01 8.63
N GLU A 111 -13.48 -0.77 9.12
CA GLU A 111 -14.68 -1.50 8.69
C GLU A 111 -15.03 -1.27 7.21
N ASP A 112 -14.68 -0.10 6.67
CA ASP A 112 -14.80 0.24 5.25
C ASP A 112 -13.70 -0.38 4.39
N GLY A 113 -12.84 -1.22 4.98
CA GLY A 113 -11.74 -1.88 4.31
C GLY A 113 -10.47 -1.04 4.26
N GLU A 114 -10.47 0.27 4.56
CA GLU A 114 -9.24 1.06 4.56
C GLU A 114 -8.18 0.46 5.51
N GLN A 115 -6.91 0.54 5.11
CA GLN A 115 -5.81 0.00 5.90
C GLN A 115 -4.78 1.09 6.17
N ALA A 116 -4.44 1.25 7.44
CA ALA A 116 -3.44 2.20 7.90
C ALA A 116 -2.35 1.49 8.69
N ALA A 117 -1.14 2.03 8.63
CA ALA A 117 -0.06 1.66 9.53
C ALA A 117 0.65 2.90 10.05
N CYS A 118 0.84 2.96 11.36
CA CYS A 118 1.53 4.03 12.03
C CYS A 118 2.82 3.53 12.66
N TRP A 119 3.90 4.29 12.49
CA TRP A 119 5.14 4.09 13.23
C TRP A 119 5.45 5.31 14.09
N LYS A 120 5.72 5.05 15.36
CA LYS A 120 6.14 6.05 16.34
C LYS A 120 7.40 5.56 17.07
N PRO A 121 8.26 6.49 17.51
CA PRO A 121 9.46 6.13 18.25
C PRO A 121 9.07 5.72 19.68
N GLU A 122 8.81 4.44 19.87
CA GLU A 122 8.54 3.82 21.17
C GLU A 122 9.77 3.07 21.70
N HIS A 123 9.80 2.75 22.99
CA HIS A 123 10.95 2.10 23.60
C HIS A 123 11.20 0.72 22.94
N GLY A 124 12.37 0.55 22.33
CA GLY A 124 12.80 -0.72 21.71
C GLY A 124 12.34 -0.91 20.27
N ALA A 125 11.58 0.04 19.69
CA ALA A 125 11.22 0.01 18.28
C ALA A 125 12.43 0.34 17.39
N LEU A 126 12.67 -0.50 16.39
CA LEU A 126 13.68 -0.26 15.35
C LEU A 126 13.14 0.77 14.37
N ARG A 127 13.96 1.76 14.06
CA ARG A 127 13.62 2.85 13.15
C ARG A 127 13.55 2.35 11.69
N PRO A 128 12.52 2.72 10.92
CA PRO A 128 12.44 2.40 9.51
C PRO A 128 13.43 3.22 8.67
N LEU A 129 13.85 2.66 7.53
CA LEU A 129 14.71 3.29 6.51
C LEU A 129 16.08 3.78 6.99
N CYS A 130 16.13 4.82 7.83
CA CYS A 130 17.37 5.47 8.25
C CYS A 130 17.21 6.24 9.56
N GLU A 131 18.31 6.80 10.07
CA GLU A 131 18.33 7.51 11.34
C GLU A 131 17.50 8.81 11.37
N HIS A 132 17.18 9.42 10.23
CA HIS A 132 16.39 10.66 10.21
C HIS A 132 14.88 10.41 10.29
N PHE A 133 14.43 9.16 10.23
CA PHE A 133 13.02 8.80 10.25
C PHE A 133 12.42 8.97 11.66
N HIS A 134 11.54 9.96 11.85
CA HIS A 134 11.01 10.33 13.16
C HIS A 134 9.68 9.67 13.49
N SER A 135 8.73 9.70 12.57
CA SER A 135 7.41 9.06 12.69
C SER A 135 6.80 8.90 11.31
N ALA A 136 5.91 7.93 11.11
CA ALA A 136 5.22 7.79 9.84
C ALA A 136 3.80 7.26 9.98
N GLU A 137 3.04 7.51 8.92
CA GLU A 137 1.70 7.00 8.68
C GLU A 137 1.63 6.56 7.22
N ILE A 138 1.12 5.35 6.99
CA ILE A 138 0.95 4.75 5.68
C ILE A 138 -0.52 4.40 5.55
N ASN A 139 -1.17 4.79 4.46
CA ASN A 139 -2.56 4.47 4.20
C ASN A 139 -2.68 3.83 2.81
N LEU A 140 -3.42 2.73 2.72
CA LEU A 140 -3.81 2.10 1.46
C LEU A 140 -5.29 2.37 1.19
N ILE A 141 -5.56 3.09 0.12
CA ILE A 141 -6.91 3.46 -0.30
C ILE A 141 -7.24 2.65 -1.57
N PRO A 142 -8.27 1.80 -1.54
CA PRO A 142 -8.79 1.13 -2.74
C PRO A 142 -9.21 2.14 -3.80
N SER A 143 -8.96 1.86 -5.08
CA SER A 143 -9.41 2.75 -6.16
C SER A 143 -10.93 2.98 -6.17
N SER A 144 -11.71 2.01 -5.69
CA SER A 144 -13.16 2.14 -5.53
C SER A 144 -13.57 3.22 -4.51
N HIS A 145 -12.72 3.51 -3.51
CA HIS A 145 -12.99 4.49 -2.45
C HIS A 145 -12.38 5.86 -2.74
N LEU A 146 -11.60 5.97 -3.83
CA LEU A 146 -11.19 7.25 -4.42
C LEU A 146 -12.42 7.92 -5.06
N ALA A 147 -13.39 8.35 -4.26
CA ALA A 147 -14.60 9.01 -4.71
C ALA A 147 -14.25 10.26 -5.53
N ALA A 148 -14.43 10.22 -6.86
CA ALA A 148 -14.61 11.33 -7.82
C ALA A 148 -13.67 12.58 -7.74
N PHE A 149 -12.69 12.62 -6.84
CA PHE A 149 -11.72 13.69 -6.68
C PHE A 149 -10.47 13.29 -7.48
N ARG A 150 -10.30 13.95 -8.63
CA ARG A 150 -9.16 13.83 -9.57
C ARG A 150 -9.28 12.76 -10.69
N LYS A 151 -10.44 12.70 -11.37
CA LYS A 151 -10.46 12.44 -12.84
C LYS A 151 -9.95 13.64 -13.67
N SER A 152 -9.47 14.70 -13.02
CA SER A 152 -8.99 15.95 -13.63
C SER A 152 -7.68 16.43 -12.98
N ALA A 153 -6.68 15.56 -12.92
CA ALA A 153 -5.27 15.97 -12.93
C ALA A 153 -4.51 14.88 -13.68
N GLY A 154 -4.66 14.89 -15.01
CA GLY A 154 -3.74 14.16 -15.88
C GLY A 154 -2.29 14.61 -15.64
N PRO A 155 -1.31 13.88 -16.19
CA PRO A 155 0.10 14.17 -15.95
C PRO A 155 0.41 15.63 -16.30
N ARG A 156 0.73 16.45 -15.29
CA ARG A 156 1.56 17.63 -15.53
C ARG A 156 2.98 17.11 -15.67
N LEU A 157 3.34 16.75 -16.89
CA LEU A 157 4.74 16.74 -17.31
C LEU A 157 5.33 18.08 -16.86
N LEU A 158 6.33 18.03 -15.99
CA LEU A 158 7.19 19.17 -15.71
C LEU A 158 7.81 19.56 -17.06
N GLN A 159 7.38 20.70 -17.61
CA GLN A 159 8.09 21.42 -18.67
C GLN A 159 9.12 22.34 -18.03
#